data_AF-A0A9D6KHN8-F1
#
_entry.id   AF-A0A9D6KHN8-F1
#
_cell.length_a   1.000
_cell.length_b   1.000
_cell.length_c   1.000
_cell.angle_alpha   90.00
_cell.angle_beta   90.00
_cell.angle_gamma   90.00
#
_symmetry.space_group_name_H-M   'P 1'
#
loop_
_entity.id
_entity.type
_entity.pdbx_description
1 polymer ?
#
loop_
_entity_poly.entity_id
_entity_poly.type
_entity_poly.pdbx_seq_one_letter_code
_entity_poly.pdbx_strand_id
1 'polypeptide(L)'
;MLRESEAIQRKQTFLLCRYVLILATGAMAFIEIAALASPFPVAIVMAVAIASNLVLGQASPFSFFDAWMQAPVLVADTALISTCLLLSRAGAEFFMFFFFVLIMAAKLENLIALAIGATAIGFASFLLADWDAGWASPTMMRIPFMFATGLFFGYVVLPEKTGTMVGFNGVRPLSYVNRPPSKPGHKPAPAWQY
;
A
#
# COMPACT_ATOMS: atom_id res chain seq x y z
N MET A 1 1.45 -22.43 -17.74
CA MET A 1 2.71 -22.48 -16.97
C MET A 1 3.29 -21.07 -16.78
N LEU A 2 3.75 -20.35 -17.82
CA LEU A 2 4.35 -19.00 -17.67
C LEU A 2 3.45 -17.96 -16.95
N ARG A 3 2.16 -17.91 -17.29
CA ARG A 3 1.19 -16.98 -16.66
C ARG A 3 0.94 -17.25 -15.18
N GLU A 4 0.98 -18.52 -14.79
CA GLU A 4 0.75 -18.93 -13.41
C GLU A 4 1.97 -18.62 -12.54
N SER A 5 3.18 -18.86 -13.06
CA SER A 5 4.41 -18.46 -12.38
C SER A 5 4.51 -16.94 -12.20
N GLU A 6 4.10 -16.15 -13.19
CA GLU A 6 4.08 -14.68 -13.09
C GLU A 6 3.10 -14.20 -12.01
N ALA A 7 1.88 -14.74 -11.97
CA ALA A 7 0.88 -14.39 -10.96
C ALA A 7 1.33 -14.77 -9.53
N ILE A 8 1.96 -15.95 -9.38
CA ILE A 8 2.53 -16.39 -8.11
C ILE A 8 3.66 -15.45 -7.68
N GLN A 9 4.59 -15.12 -8.58
CA GLN A 9 5.71 -14.23 -8.27
C GLN A 9 5.21 -12.84 -7.86
N ARG A 10 4.22 -12.29 -8.59
CA ARG A 10 3.63 -10.98 -8.26
C ARG A 10 2.97 -10.99 -6.87
N LYS A 11 2.23 -12.05 -6.54
CA LYS A 11 1.63 -12.23 -5.21
C LYS A 11 2.71 -12.33 -4.13
N GLN A 12 3.79 -13.09 -4.38
CA GLN A 12 4.89 -13.22 -3.43
C GLN A 12 5.57 -11.87 -3.17
N THR A 13 5.84 -11.09 -4.21
CA THR A 13 6.40 -9.74 -4.06
C THR A 13 5.47 -8.83 -3.27
N PHE A 14 4.16 -8.85 -3.56
CA PHE A 14 3.18 -8.10 -2.77
C PHE A 14 3.24 -8.44 -1.28
N LEU A 15 3.20 -9.75 -0.95
CA LEU A 15 3.21 -10.21 0.45
C LEU A 15 4.52 -9.88 1.15
N LEU A 16 5.65 -9.92 0.43
CA LEU A 16 6.96 -9.56 0.94
C LEU A 16 7.03 -8.05 1.22
N CYS A 17 6.57 -7.21 0.29
CA CYS A 17 6.47 -5.76 0.52
C CYS A 17 5.57 -5.46 1.72
N ARG A 18 4.45 -6.15 1.87
CA ARG A 18 3.55 -6.01 3.02
C ARG A 18 4.22 -6.44 4.32
N TYR A 19 4.99 -7.54 4.34
CA TYR A 19 5.78 -7.93 5.51
C TYR A 19 6.81 -6.86 5.89
N VAL A 20 7.55 -6.31 4.92
CA VAL A 20 8.53 -5.25 5.17
C VAL A 20 7.85 -4.03 5.77
N LEU A 21 6.68 -3.63 5.24
CA LEU A 21 5.89 -2.53 5.79
C LEU A 21 5.42 -2.80 7.22
N ILE A 22 4.89 -3.99 7.49
CA ILE A 22 4.44 -4.39 8.84
C ILE A 22 5.61 -4.35 9.83
N LEU A 23 6.75 -4.93 9.47
CA LEU A 23 7.92 -4.98 10.35
C LEU A 23 8.50 -3.59 10.59
N ALA A 24 8.60 -2.74 9.56
CA ALA A 24 9.08 -1.37 9.72
C ALA A 24 8.14 -0.53 10.59
N THR A 25 6.82 -0.65 10.38
CA THR A 25 5.79 0.03 11.19
C THR A 25 5.85 -0.44 12.64
N GLY A 26 5.92 -1.74 12.87
CA GLY A 26 6.01 -2.33 14.20
C GLY A 26 7.27 -1.89 14.93
N ALA A 27 8.43 -2.05 14.32
CA ALA A 27 9.70 -1.67 14.93
C ALA A 27 9.73 -0.18 15.30
N MET A 28 9.25 0.70 14.41
CA MET A 28 9.10 2.13 14.70
C MET A 28 8.14 2.37 15.88
N ALA A 29 6.94 1.79 15.84
CA ALA A 29 5.93 2.01 16.88
C ALA A 29 6.35 1.47 18.24
N PHE A 30 7.04 0.32 18.28
CA PHE A 30 7.60 -0.24 19.52
C PHE A 30 8.67 0.66 20.12
N ILE A 31 9.56 1.22 19.29
CA ILE A 31 10.62 2.11 19.76
C ILE A 31 10.03 3.44 20.27
N GLU A 32 9.03 4.01 19.58
CA GLU A 32 8.37 5.24 20.05
C GLU A 32 7.55 5.01 21.33
N ILE A 33 6.76 3.93 21.41
CA ILE A 33 5.86 3.72 22.56
C ILE A 33 6.59 3.27 23.83
N ALA A 34 7.70 2.53 23.71
CA ALA A 34 8.38 1.93 24.86
C ALA A 34 8.86 2.96 25.90
N ALA A 35 9.11 4.20 25.48
CA ALA A 35 9.48 5.30 26.37
C ALA A 35 8.29 5.93 27.12
N LEU A 36 7.06 5.69 26.66
CA LEU A 36 5.88 6.47 27.06
C LEU A 36 4.76 5.62 27.68
N ALA A 37 4.59 4.37 27.24
CA ALA A 37 3.47 3.53 27.63
C ALA A 37 3.75 2.03 27.43
N SER A 38 2.80 1.20 27.84
CA SER A 38 2.84 -0.24 27.57
C SER A 38 2.81 -0.51 26.05
N PRO A 39 3.72 -1.32 25.50
CA PRO A 39 3.75 -1.66 24.08
C PRO A 39 2.70 -2.71 23.69
N PHE A 40 1.92 -3.22 24.66
CA PHE A 40 0.96 -4.29 24.44
C PHE A 40 -0.11 -3.99 23.36
N PRO A 41 -0.70 -2.78 23.27
CA PRO A 41 -1.63 -2.46 22.19
C PRO A 41 -0.99 -2.53 20.80
N VAL A 42 0.26 -2.06 20.66
CA VAL A 42 1.01 -2.15 19.40
C VAL A 42 1.29 -3.62 19.04
N ALA A 43 1.63 -4.45 20.03
CA ALA A 43 1.83 -5.88 19.82
C ALA A 43 0.58 -6.58 19.25
N ILE A 44 -0.61 -6.24 19.75
CA ILE A 44 -1.88 -6.78 19.23
C ILE A 44 -2.08 -6.35 17.78
N VAL A 45 -1.90 -5.06 17.48
CA VAL A 45 -2.06 -4.54 16.10
C VAL A 45 -1.09 -5.24 15.14
N MET A 46 0.16 -5.46 15.55
CA MET A 46 1.15 -6.20 14.76
C MET A 46 0.80 -7.67 14.57
N ALA A 47 0.29 -8.34 15.61
CA ALA A 47 -0.16 -9.71 15.51
C ALA A 47 -1.32 -9.85 14.51
N VAL A 48 -2.29 -8.91 14.54
CA VAL A 48 -3.38 -8.84 13.56
C VAL A 48 -2.85 -8.58 12.15
N ALA A 49 -1.86 -7.69 11.99
CA ALA A 49 -1.21 -7.43 10.70
C ALA A 49 -0.60 -8.69 10.09
N ILE A 50 0.20 -9.40 10.89
CA ILE A 50 0.90 -10.61 10.48
C ILE A 50 -0.12 -11.70 10.15
N ALA A 51 -1.13 -11.90 11.00
CA ALA A 51 -2.21 -12.85 10.74
C ALA A 51 -2.96 -12.52 9.44
N SER A 52 -3.28 -11.25 9.21
CA SER A 52 -3.88 -10.80 7.95
C SER A 52 -3.01 -11.14 6.74
N ASN A 53 -1.68 -10.96 6.85
CA ASN A 53 -0.77 -11.28 5.75
C ASN A 53 -0.64 -12.80 5.51
N LEU A 54 -0.68 -13.61 6.56
CA LEU A 54 -0.73 -15.07 6.45
C LEU A 54 -2.01 -15.55 5.77
N VAL A 55 -3.16 -14.99 6.14
CA VAL A 55 -4.46 -15.30 5.51
C VAL A 55 -4.44 -14.92 4.03
N LEU A 56 -3.93 -13.74 3.67
CA LEU A 56 -3.74 -13.35 2.27
C LEU A 56 -2.78 -14.30 1.53
N GLY A 57 -1.80 -14.87 2.22
CA GLY A 57 -0.91 -15.90 1.71
C GLY A 57 -1.65 -17.14 1.19
N GLN A 58 -2.84 -17.44 1.72
CA GLN A 58 -3.64 -18.61 1.32
C GLN A 58 -4.58 -18.32 0.14
N ALA A 59 -4.81 -17.06 -0.22
CA ALA A 59 -5.71 -16.67 -1.32
C ALA A 59 -5.20 -17.18 -2.68
N SER A 60 -6.10 -17.42 -3.63
CA SER A 60 -5.69 -17.87 -4.97
C SER A 60 -4.93 -16.74 -5.71
N PRO A 61 -3.83 -17.05 -6.44
CA PRO A 61 -3.07 -16.02 -7.18
C PRO A 61 -3.91 -15.28 -8.23
N PHE A 62 -4.97 -15.91 -8.75
CA PHE A 62 -5.78 -15.38 -9.84
C PHE A 62 -6.82 -14.35 -9.39
N SER A 63 -7.36 -14.44 -8.18
CA SER A 63 -8.31 -13.43 -7.64
C SER A 63 -7.61 -12.38 -6.76
N PHE A 64 -6.34 -12.61 -6.42
CA PHE A 64 -5.57 -11.74 -5.54
C PHE A 64 -5.45 -10.28 -6.03
N PHE A 65 -5.46 -10.09 -7.35
CA PHE A 65 -5.29 -8.79 -7.98
C PHE A 65 -6.61 -8.12 -8.38
N ASP A 66 -7.75 -8.67 -7.95
CA ASP A 66 -9.05 -8.03 -8.16
C ASP A 66 -9.17 -6.79 -7.27
N ALA A 67 -9.73 -5.70 -7.80
CA ALA A 67 -9.91 -4.44 -7.06
C ALA A 67 -10.70 -4.64 -5.75
N TRP A 68 -11.62 -5.60 -5.75
CA TRP A 68 -12.43 -5.96 -4.57
C TRP A 68 -11.62 -6.62 -3.44
N MET A 69 -10.47 -7.22 -3.77
CA MET A 69 -9.52 -7.77 -2.79
C MET A 69 -8.44 -6.76 -2.42
N GLN A 70 -7.94 -5.97 -3.38
CA GLN A 70 -6.84 -5.04 -3.11
C GLN A 70 -7.26 -3.80 -2.33
N ALA A 71 -8.40 -3.19 -2.68
CA ALA A 71 -8.84 -1.95 -2.03
C ALA A 71 -9.07 -2.12 -0.51
N PRO A 72 -9.74 -3.19 -0.02
CA PRO A 72 -9.86 -3.41 1.42
C PRO A 72 -8.51 -3.63 2.12
N VAL A 73 -7.55 -4.30 1.47
CA VAL A 73 -6.22 -4.54 2.05
C VAL A 73 -5.45 -3.23 2.19
N LEU A 74 -5.48 -2.37 1.18
CA LEU A 74 -4.87 -1.03 1.24
C LEU A 74 -5.48 -0.19 2.36
N VAL A 75 -6.82 -0.15 2.45
CA VAL A 75 -7.53 0.58 3.51
C VAL A 75 -7.16 0.03 4.89
N ALA A 76 -7.13 -1.29 5.05
CA ALA A 76 -6.73 -1.94 6.29
C ALA A 76 -5.28 -1.62 6.68
N ASP A 77 -4.35 -1.64 5.74
CA ASP A 77 -2.94 -1.32 5.99
C ASP A 77 -2.75 0.17 6.33
N THR A 78 -3.47 1.08 5.66
CA THR A 78 -3.47 2.51 6.03
C THR A 78 -4.05 2.74 7.42
N ALA A 79 -5.16 2.08 7.76
CA ALA A 79 -5.78 2.18 9.08
C ALA A 79 -4.87 1.60 10.17
N LEU A 80 -4.19 0.50 9.88
CA LEU A 80 -3.23 -0.14 10.76
C LEU A 80 -2.04 0.78 11.07
N ILE A 81 -1.41 1.34 10.04
CA ILE A 81 -0.30 2.29 10.21
C ILE A 81 -0.76 3.51 10.99
N SER A 82 -1.93 4.06 10.64
CA SER A 82 -2.50 5.21 11.34
C SER A 82 -2.76 4.90 12.83
N THR A 83 -3.25 3.70 13.14
CA THR A 83 -3.46 3.23 14.52
C THR A 83 -2.13 3.12 15.26
N CYS A 84 -1.09 2.55 14.63
CA CYS A 84 0.25 2.48 15.23
C CYS A 84 0.83 3.85 15.54
N LEU A 85 0.71 4.81 14.60
CA LEU A 85 1.16 6.19 14.80
C LEU A 85 0.41 6.88 15.95
N LEU A 86 -0.91 6.67 16.05
CA LEU A 86 -1.71 7.22 17.14
C LEU A 86 -1.33 6.61 18.50
N LEU A 87 -1.15 5.28 18.56
CA LEU A 87 -0.77 4.57 19.78
C LEU A 87 0.65 4.92 20.23
N SER A 88 1.58 5.13 19.30
CA SER A 88 2.95 5.53 19.60
C SER A 88 3.08 7.01 19.99
N ARG A 89 1.98 7.79 19.90
CA ARG A 89 1.98 9.25 20.05
C ARG A 89 2.99 9.91 19.12
N ALA A 90 3.09 9.39 17.90
CA ALA A 90 3.87 10.02 16.85
C ALA A 90 3.47 11.50 16.69
N GLY A 91 4.47 12.36 16.49
CA GLY A 91 4.25 13.77 16.21
C GLY A 91 3.35 13.98 14.98
N ALA A 92 2.54 15.03 14.99
CA ALA A 92 1.62 15.35 13.90
C ALA A 92 2.35 15.53 12.56
N GLU A 93 3.60 16.01 12.60
CA GLU A 93 4.47 16.16 11.44
C GLU A 93 4.78 14.80 10.79
N PHE A 94 5.02 13.78 11.60
CA PHE A 94 5.32 12.44 11.11
C PHE A 94 4.10 11.78 10.47
N PHE A 95 2.92 11.99 11.05
CA PHE A 95 1.65 11.59 10.43
C PHE A 95 1.46 12.30 9.08
N MET A 96 1.72 13.60 8.99
CA MET A 96 1.67 14.34 7.72
C MET A 96 2.66 13.80 6.67
N PHE A 97 3.88 13.44 7.07
CA PHE A 97 4.85 12.83 6.16
C PHE A 97 4.36 11.49 5.60
N PHE A 98 3.70 10.67 6.43
CA PHE A 98 3.12 9.41 5.97
C PHE A 98 2.04 9.66 4.90
N PHE A 99 1.11 10.58 5.16
CA PHE A 99 0.09 10.96 4.18
C PHE A 99 0.69 11.58 2.92
N PHE A 100 1.77 12.35 3.05
CA PHE A 100 2.48 12.90 1.91
C PHE A 100 3.08 11.79 1.04
N VAL A 101 3.63 10.72 1.63
CA VAL A 101 4.07 9.53 0.89
C VAL A 101 2.89 8.85 0.17
N LEU A 102 1.71 8.75 0.79
CA LEU A 102 0.52 8.20 0.13
C LEU A 102 0.08 9.05 -1.07
N ILE A 103 0.05 10.38 -0.93
CA ILE A 103 -0.27 11.30 -2.03
C ILE A 103 0.77 11.18 -3.14
N MET A 104 2.06 11.11 -2.78
CA MET A 104 3.15 10.91 -3.72
C MET A 104 3.01 9.56 -4.44
N ALA A 105 2.65 8.48 -3.74
CA ALA A 105 2.34 7.17 -4.33
C ALA A 105 1.13 7.24 -5.26
N ALA A 106 0.17 8.12 -4.98
CA ALA A 106 -1.00 8.40 -5.83
C ALA A 106 -0.69 9.33 -7.02
N LYS A 107 0.44 10.01 -7.07
CA LYS A 107 0.83 10.90 -8.19
C LYS A 107 1.98 10.39 -9.05
N LEU A 108 2.99 9.75 -8.45
CA LEU A 108 4.13 9.23 -9.18
C LEU A 108 3.77 7.92 -9.90
N GLU A 109 4.39 7.74 -11.06
CA GLU A 109 4.30 6.55 -11.91
C GLU A 109 5.64 5.80 -12.01
N ASN A 110 6.60 6.14 -11.15
CA ASN A 110 7.90 5.48 -11.08
C ASN A 110 8.20 5.03 -9.65
N LEU A 111 8.35 3.71 -9.46
CA LEU A 111 8.59 3.10 -8.16
C LEU A 111 9.93 3.53 -7.55
N ILE A 112 10.98 3.71 -8.37
CA ILE A 112 12.30 4.16 -7.89
C ILE A 112 12.20 5.61 -7.42
N ALA A 113 11.54 6.48 -8.19
CA ALA A 113 11.33 7.87 -7.80
C ALA A 113 10.53 7.97 -6.49
N LEU A 114 9.52 7.11 -6.33
CA LEU A 114 8.73 7.03 -5.11
C LEU A 114 9.56 6.52 -3.92
N ALA A 115 10.37 5.48 -4.10
CA ALA A 115 11.23 4.96 -3.04
C ALA A 115 12.27 5.98 -2.59
N ILE A 116 12.92 6.67 -3.53
CA ILE A 116 13.87 7.77 -3.26
C ILE A 116 13.16 8.92 -2.55
N GLY A 117 12.01 9.36 -3.06
CA GLY A 117 11.23 10.45 -2.46
C GLY A 117 10.78 10.13 -1.03
N ALA A 118 10.28 8.91 -0.80
CA ALA A 118 9.86 8.47 0.54
C ALA A 118 11.05 8.39 1.51
N THR A 119 12.20 7.91 1.03
CA THR A 119 13.45 7.91 1.81
C THR A 119 13.90 9.34 2.16
N ALA A 120 13.84 10.26 1.19
CA ALA A 120 14.17 11.67 1.39
C ALA A 120 13.26 12.35 2.41
N ILE A 121 11.95 12.04 2.41
CA ILE A 121 11.01 12.48 3.45
C ILE A 121 11.39 11.90 4.82
N GLY A 122 11.81 10.63 4.86
CA GLY A 122 12.37 10.02 6.06
C GLY A 122 13.58 10.80 6.60
N PHE A 123 14.50 11.21 5.73
CA PHE A 123 15.62 12.07 6.11
C PHE A 123 15.19 13.48 6.53
N ALA A 124 14.17 14.06 5.88
CA ALA A 124 13.64 15.36 6.25
C ALA A 124 13.11 15.39 7.69
N SER A 125 12.68 14.24 8.23
CA SER A 125 12.26 14.13 9.63
C SER A 125 13.38 14.42 10.63
N PHE A 126 14.66 14.31 10.24
CA PHE A 126 15.80 14.71 11.09
C PHE A 126 15.93 16.22 11.23
N LEU A 127 15.42 17.00 10.27
CA LEU A 127 15.42 18.46 10.37
C LEU A 127 14.51 18.95 11.52
N LEU A 128 13.58 18.11 11.95
CA LEU A 128 12.63 18.38 13.03
C LEU A 128 12.96 17.58 14.30
N ALA A 129 14.06 16.83 14.31
CA ALA A 129 14.42 15.97 15.43
C ALA A 129 15.38 16.67 16.39
N ASP A 130 15.27 16.32 17.68
CA ASP A 130 16.26 16.69 18.67
C ASP A 130 17.55 15.88 18.46
N TRP A 131 18.65 16.59 18.21
CA TRP A 131 19.97 16.02 17.93
C TRP A 131 20.64 15.38 19.15
N ASP A 132 20.11 15.63 20.34
CA ASP A 132 20.55 15.00 21.59
C ASP A 132 20.04 13.55 21.74
N ALA A 133 19.07 13.14 20.92
CA ALA A 133 18.60 11.77 20.90
C ALA A 133 19.62 10.90 20.13
N GLY A 134 20.36 10.05 20.85
CA GLY A 134 21.43 9.20 20.29
C GLY A 134 20.98 8.22 19.18
N TRP A 135 21.88 7.32 18.78
CA TRP A 135 21.70 6.38 17.65
C TRP A 135 20.52 5.38 17.76
N ALA A 136 19.91 5.26 18.94
CA ALA A 136 18.70 4.47 19.13
C ALA A 136 17.42 5.33 19.07
N SER A 137 17.51 6.57 18.58
CA SER A 137 16.38 7.48 18.53
C SER A 137 15.26 6.94 17.63
N PRO A 138 13.99 7.12 18.02
CA PRO A 138 12.87 6.72 17.17
C PRO A 138 12.91 7.37 15.78
N THR A 139 13.56 8.53 15.66
CA THR A 139 13.80 9.24 14.40
C THR A 139 14.52 8.38 13.36
N MET A 140 15.49 7.54 13.75
CA MET A 140 16.20 6.67 12.78
C MET A 140 15.26 5.67 12.10
N MET A 141 14.25 5.19 12.81
CA MET A 141 13.27 4.24 12.26
C MET A 141 12.27 4.87 11.29
N ARG A 142 12.21 6.20 11.23
CA ARG A 142 11.36 6.94 10.28
C ARG A 142 11.82 6.75 8.84
N ILE A 143 13.13 6.62 8.59
CA ILE A 143 13.67 6.35 7.25
C ILE A 143 13.21 4.99 6.70
N PRO A 144 13.51 3.85 7.34
CA PRO A 144 13.08 2.55 6.83
C PRO A 144 11.55 2.43 6.79
N PHE A 145 10.83 3.07 7.71
CA PHE A 145 9.37 3.13 7.67
C PHE A 145 8.85 3.88 6.41
N MET A 146 9.36 5.08 6.14
CA MET A 146 8.91 5.85 4.97
C MET A 146 9.30 5.14 3.67
N PHE A 147 10.50 4.59 3.59
CA PHE A 147 10.92 3.77 2.44
C PHE A 147 10.00 2.57 2.21
N ALA A 148 9.69 1.80 3.27
CA ALA A 148 8.79 0.66 3.17
C ALA A 148 7.38 1.08 2.75
N THR A 149 6.88 2.21 3.26
CA THR A 149 5.60 2.80 2.86
C THR A 149 5.60 3.15 1.37
N GLY A 150 6.63 3.87 0.90
CA GLY A 150 6.77 4.23 -0.51
C GLY A 150 6.86 3.00 -1.41
N LEU A 151 7.64 1.99 -1.02
CA LEU A 151 7.74 0.74 -1.75
C LEU A 151 6.42 -0.01 -1.84
N PHE A 152 5.73 -0.20 -0.72
CA PHE A 152 4.48 -0.96 -0.68
C PHE A 152 3.37 -0.25 -1.45
N PHE A 153 3.02 0.98 -1.06
CA PHE A 153 1.93 1.71 -1.73
C PHE A 153 2.27 2.00 -3.19
N GLY A 154 3.55 2.21 -3.51
CA GLY A 154 4.02 2.25 -4.89
C GLY A 154 3.71 0.98 -5.65
N TYR A 155 4.22 -0.15 -5.17
CA TYR A 155 4.09 -1.43 -5.83
C TYR A 155 2.62 -1.81 -6.10
N VAL A 156 1.73 -1.49 -5.17
CA VAL A 156 0.29 -1.80 -5.30
C VAL A 156 -0.40 -0.85 -6.28
N VAL A 157 -0.15 0.45 -6.19
CA VAL A 157 -0.90 1.47 -6.93
C VAL A 157 -0.38 1.68 -8.36
N LEU A 158 0.93 1.49 -8.62
CA LEU A 158 1.54 1.73 -9.93
C LEU A 158 0.92 0.93 -11.09
N PRO A 159 0.66 -0.39 -10.95
CA PRO A 159 0.04 -1.18 -12.01
C PRO A 159 -1.38 -0.74 -12.36
N GLU A 160 -2.14 -0.20 -11.39
CA GLU A 160 -3.50 0.30 -11.63
C GLU A 160 -3.50 1.57 -12.50
N LYS A 161 -2.51 2.45 -12.32
CA LYS A 161 -2.43 3.73 -13.04
C LYS A 161 -1.89 3.61 -14.45
N THR A 162 -0.83 2.83 -14.62
CA THR A 162 -0.12 2.74 -15.90
C THR A 162 -0.91 1.93 -16.93
N GLY A 163 -2.08 1.38 -16.57
CA GLY A 163 -2.86 0.46 -17.40
C GLY A 163 -2.13 -0.85 -17.73
N THR A 164 -0.91 -1.00 -17.22
CA THR A 164 -0.12 -2.21 -17.33
C THR A 164 -0.55 -3.13 -16.20
N MET A 165 -1.68 -3.82 -16.40
CA MET A 165 -1.76 -5.18 -15.90
C MET A 165 -0.70 -6.00 -16.64
N VAL A 166 0.57 -5.88 -16.25
CA VAL A 166 1.63 -6.81 -16.69
C VAL A 166 1.24 -8.16 -16.09
N GLY A 167 0.61 -8.98 -16.92
CA GLY A 167 -0.08 -10.23 -16.56
C GLY A 167 -1.46 -10.40 -17.20
N PHE A 168 -2.06 -9.33 -17.72
CA PHE A 168 -3.35 -9.38 -18.42
C PHE A 168 -3.24 -8.83 -19.85
N ASN A 169 -2.44 -9.50 -20.68
CA ASN A 169 -2.76 -9.64 -22.11
C ASN A 169 -3.95 -10.61 -22.26
N GLY A 170 -5.04 -10.31 -21.53
CA GLY A 170 -6.34 -10.83 -21.87
C GLY A 170 -6.69 -10.19 -23.20
N VAL A 171 -6.79 -11.00 -24.24
CA VAL A 171 -7.66 -10.68 -25.37
C VAL A 171 -8.93 -10.12 -24.74
N ARG A 172 -9.19 -8.82 -24.91
CA ARG A 172 -10.47 -8.24 -24.48
C ARG A 172 -11.54 -9.14 -25.07
N PRO A 173 -12.54 -9.61 -24.31
CA PRO A 173 -13.64 -10.32 -24.93
C PRO A 173 -14.14 -9.43 -26.08
N LEU A 174 -14.16 -10.00 -27.29
CA LEU A 174 -14.54 -9.34 -28.55
C LEU A 174 -15.95 -8.71 -28.51
N SER A 175 -16.68 -8.85 -27.41
CA SER A 175 -17.98 -8.23 -27.16
C SER A 175 -17.96 -6.70 -27.14
N TYR A 176 -16.80 -6.06 -26.95
CA TYR A 176 -16.68 -4.58 -27.03
C TYR A 176 -16.18 -4.05 -28.38
N VAL A 177 -15.64 -4.89 -29.26
CA VAL A 177 -15.09 -4.46 -30.56
C VAL A 177 -16.16 -4.44 -31.66
N ASN A 178 -17.28 -5.16 -31.47
CA ASN A 178 -18.37 -5.24 -32.44
C ASN A 178 -19.67 -4.56 -31.98
N ARG A 179 -19.59 -3.44 -31.25
CA ARG A 179 -20.75 -2.54 -31.21
C ARG A 179 -20.64 -1.62 -32.43
N PRO A 180 -21.48 -1.80 -33.47
CA PRO A 180 -21.52 -0.83 -34.55
C PRO A 180 -21.82 0.54 -33.94
N PRO A 181 -21.21 1.63 -34.44
CA PRO A 181 -21.48 2.96 -33.93
C PRO A 181 -22.99 3.18 -33.96
N SER A 182 -23.57 3.47 -32.79
CA SER A 182 -24.98 3.83 -32.69
C SER A 182 -25.20 5.04 -33.59
N LYS A 183 -26.02 4.86 -34.63
CA LYS A 183 -26.42 5.96 -35.52
C LYS A 183 -26.90 7.13 -34.66
N PRO A 184 -26.38 8.36 -34.86
CA PRO A 184 -26.87 9.51 -34.14
C PRO A 184 -28.35 9.71 -34.51
N GLY A 185 -29.27 9.47 -33.57
CA GLY A 185 -30.69 9.75 -33.76
C GLY A 185 -31.71 8.72 -33.27
N HIS A 186 -31.32 7.59 -32.67
CA HIS A 186 -32.31 6.65 -32.11
C HIS A 186 -32.44 6.78 -30.59
N LYS A 187 -33.53 7.41 -30.13
CA LYS A 187 -33.97 7.34 -28.74
C LYS A 187 -34.43 5.91 -28.45
N PRO A 188 -33.97 5.25 -27.38
CA PRO A 188 -34.46 3.93 -27.01
C PRO A 188 -35.94 4.00 -26.63
N ALA A 189 -36.73 3.04 -27.13
CA ALA A 189 -38.14 2.90 -26.78
C ALA A 189 -38.29 2.54 -25.28
N PRO A 190 -39.32 3.06 -24.59
CA PRO A 190 -39.48 2.85 -23.16
C PRO A 190 -39.88 1.41 -22.82
N ALA A 191 -39.40 0.95 -21.65
CA ALA A 191 -39.31 -0.45 -21.22
C ALA A 191 -40.63 -1.15 -20.85
N TRP A 192 -41.78 -0.69 -21.35
CA TRP A 192 -43.10 -1.24 -21.00
C TRP A 192 -43.78 -2.01 -22.14
N GLN A 193 -43.03 -2.40 -23.18
CA GLN A 193 -43.55 -3.20 -24.31
C GLN A 193 -43.12 -4.68 -24.29
N TYR A 194 -42.81 -5.24 -23.13
CA TYR A 194 -42.66 -6.70 -22.96
C TYR A 194 -43.43 -7.16 -21.73
#